data_AF-A0A3P7NDJ3-F1
#
_entry.id   AF-A0A3P7NDJ3-F1
#
_cell.length_a   1.000
_cell.length_b   1.000
_cell.length_c   1.000
_cell.angle_alpha   90.00
_cell.angle_beta   90.00
_cell.angle_gamma   90.00
#
_symmetry.space_group_name_H-M   'P 1'
#
loop_
_entity.id
_entity.type
_entity.pdbx_description
1 polymer ?
#
loop_
_entity_poly.entity_id
_entity_poly.type
_entity_poly.pdbx_seq_one_letter_code
_entity_poly.pdbx_strand_id
1 'polypeptide(L)'
;MPILDSESKWDRLAKGYYQKCLDEEELEKTGVIAIKEIVNRVGGWPVLEGEKWKEWNYTWEEQLALVMNKSGLNAVILELAVTHDPSNSSNSVIEIDQPKWGVGSRWPYLMGPNDPMLKNYTHLMTVTAKALGAEPKLAEREMYEAMELELKLVNFSADDMVRRDPDRGNNRFQLWQLKSQFPLVSLPSPL
;
A
#
# COMPACT_ATOMS: atom_id res chain seq x y z
N MET A 1 -13.94 -27.71 12.32
CA MET A 1 -12.75 -28.36 12.92
C MET A 1 -12.58 -27.81 14.34
N PRO A 2 -12.85 -28.60 15.39
CA PRO A 2 -12.75 -28.11 16.76
C PRO A 2 -11.30 -27.80 17.14
N ILE A 3 -11.13 -26.82 18.03
CA ILE A 3 -9.85 -26.46 18.66
C ILE A 3 -9.77 -27.24 19.97
N LEU A 4 -8.72 -28.03 20.16
CA LEU A 4 -8.52 -28.82 21.38
C LEU A 4 -7.42 -28.18 22.24
N ASP A 5 -7.60 -28.16 23.56
CA ASP A 5 -6.61 -27.55 24.46
C ASP A 5 -5.25 -28.25 24.45
N SER A 6 -5.25 -29.55 24.11
CA SER A 6 -4.05 -30.39 23.96
C SER A 6 -3.21 -30.09 22.70
N GLU A 7 -3.72 -29.30 21.76
CA GLU A 7 -3.01 -28.97 20.52
C GLU A 7 -1.92 -27.91 20.75
N SER A 8 -0.95 -27.86 19.85
CA SER A 8 0.10 -26.84 19.93
C SER A 8 -0.49 -25.44 19.80
N LYS A 9 0.20 -24.42 20.33
CA LYS A 9 -0.24 -23.02 20.22
C LYS A 9 -0.47 -22.59 18.76
N TRP A 10 0.39 -23.04 17.85
CA TRP A 10 0.33 -22.71 16.43
C TRP A 10 -0.86 -23.34 15.74
N ASP A 11 -1.18 -24.60 16.07
CA ASP A 11 -2.36 -25.28 15.53
C ASP A 11 -3.63 -24.57 15.97
N ARG A 12 -3.75 -24.25 17.27
CA ARG A 12 -4.93 -23.54 17.79
C ARG A 12 -5.11 -22.17 17.15
N LEU A 13 -4.01 -21.43 16.92
CA LEU A 13 -4.03 -20.15 16.21
C LEU A 13 -4.49 -20.31 14.76
N ALA A 14 -3.90 -21.25 14.01
CA ALA A 14 -4.25 -21.49 12.61
C ALA A 14 -5.71 -21.91 12.45
N LYS A 15 -6.19 -22.81 13.32
CA LYS A 15 -7.59 -23.24 13.35
C LYS A 15 -8.54 -22.10 13.72
N GLY A 16 -8.19 -21.30 14.73
CA GLY A 16 -9.00 -20.14 15.13
C GLY A 16 -9.09 -19.08 14.05
N TYR A 17 -7.98 -18.80 13.36
CA TYR A 17 -7.98 -17.92 12.20
C TYR A 17 -8.90 -18.45 11.09
N TYR A 18 -8.75 -19.74 10.74
CA TYR A 18 -9.59 -20.38 9.74
C TYR A 18 -11.08 -20.35 10.08
N GLN A 19 -11.44 -20.63 11.35
CA GLN A 19 -12.83 -20.55 11.80
C GLN A 19 -13.42 -19.15 11.65
N LYS A 20 -12.65 -18.09 11.97
CA LYS A 20 -13.10 -16.71 11.78
C LYS A 20 -13.32 -16.35 10.31
N CYS A 21 -12.52 -16.89 9.40
CA CYS A 21 -12.71 -16.67 7.96
C CYS A 21 -13.97 -17.35 7.41
N LEU A 22 -14.49 -18.39 8.09
CA LEU A 22 -15.70 -19.11 7.68
C LEU A 22 -16.99 -18.51 8.27
N ASP A 23 -16.89 -17.63 9.25
CA ASP A 23 -18.05 -16.99 9.88
C ASP A 23 -18.51 -15.78 9.04
N GLU A 24 -19.11 -16.07 7.89
CA GLU A 24 -19.58 -15.05 6.95
C GLU A 24 -20.64 -14.12 7.58
N GLU A 25 -21.48 -14.62 8.48
CA GLU A 25 -22.51 -13.82 9.15
C GLU A 25 -21.89 -12.72 10.03
N GLU A 26 -20.86 -13.05 10.80
CA GLU A 26 -20.13 -12.05 11.59
C GLU A 26 -19.35 -11.07 10.70
N LEU A 27 -18.75 -11.56 9.61
CA LEU A 27 -18.03 -10.71 8.65
C LEU A 27 -18.96 -9.71 7.96
N GLU A 28 -20.17 -10.11 7.57
CA GLU A 28 -21.16 -9.20 6.99
C GLU A 28 -21.62 -8.14 7.98
N LYS A 29 -21.81 -8.50 9.25
CA LYS A 29 -22.23 -7.56 10.31
C LYS A 29 -21.15 -6.55 10.67
N THR A 30 -19.88 -6.96 10.68
CA THR A 30 -18.78 -6.16 11.27
C THR A 30 -17.79 -5.60 10.26
N GLY A 31 -17.75 -6.12 9.03
CA GLY A 31 -16.68 -5.84 8.06
C GLY A 31 -16.51 -4.36 7.72
N VAL A 32 -17.61 -3.63 7.49
CA VAL A 32 -17.56 -2.19 7.18
C VAL A 32 -17.02 -1.39 8.37
N ILE A 33 -17.41 -1.75 9.60
CA ILE A 33 -16.94 -1.08 10.81
C ILE A 33 -15.43 -1.33 10.98
N ALA A 34 -14.99 -2.58 10.82
CA ALA A 34 -13.58 -2.95 10.92
C ALA A 34 -12.70 -2.20 9.92
N ILE A 35 -13.12 -2.09 8.65
CA ILE A 35 -12.37 -1.31 7.64
C ILE A 35 -12.31 0.17 8.00
N LYS A 36 -13.42 0.77 8.45
CA LYS A 36 -13.42 2.18 8.88
C LYS A 36 -12.51 2.44 10.07
N GLU A 37 -12.47 1.52 11.03
CA GLU A 37 -11.53 1.61 12.15
C GLU A 37 -10.08 1.54 11.68
N ILE A 38 -9.75 0.66 10.74
CA ILE A 38 -8.40 0.57 10.17
C ILE A 38 -8.04 1.88 9.48
N VAL A 39 -8.93 2.41 8.62
CA VAL A 39 -8.73 3.70 7.92
C VAL A 39 -8.45 4.82 8.92
N ASN A 40 -9.25 4.93 9.99
CA ASN A 40 -9.04 5.94 11.03
C ASN A 40 -7.72 5.76 11.76
N ARG A 41 -7.32 4.51 12.07
CA ARG A 41 -6.04 4.21 12.76
C ARG A 41 -4.82 4.55 11.92
N VAL A 42 -4.94 4.53 10.59
CA VAL A 42 -3.84 4.86 9.68
C VAL A 42 -3.87 6.31 9.20
N GLY A 43 -4.70 7.20 9.76
CA GLY A 43 -4.67 8.63 9.45
C GLY A 43 -5.78 9.13 8.53
N GLY A 44 -6.79 8.30 8.24
CA GLY A 44 -7.99 8.70 7.51
C GLY A 44 -7.91 8.44 6.00
N TRP A 45 -9.03 8.65 5.32
CA TRP A 45 -9.14 8.58 3.87
C TRP A 45 -10.02 9.74 3.39
N PRO A 46 -9.45 10.78 2.74
CA PRO A 46 -10.15 12.02 2.39
C PRO A 46 -11.56 11.81 1.80
N VAL A 47 -11.72 10.85 0.89
CA VAL A 47 -12.99 10.56 0.21
C VAL A 47 -14.14 10.16 1.16
N LEU A 48 -13.82 9.57 2.32
CA LEU A 48 -14.80 9.15 3.33
C LEU A 48 -15.17 10.29 4.30
N GLU A 49 -14.28 11.28 4.43
CA GLU A 49 -14.41 12.37 5.40
C GLU A 49 -14.87 13.68 4.75
N GLY A 50 -14.62 13.84 3.45
CA GLY A 50 -14.99 15.01 2.65
C GLY A 50 -14.45 16.30 3.26
N GLU A 51 -15.31 17.31 3.39
CA GLU A 51 -14.94 18.62 3.96
C GLU A 51 -14.46 18.56 5.42
N LYS A 52 -14.70 17.45 6.12
CA LYS A 52 -14.24 17.25 7.50
C LYS A 52 -12.80 16.76 7.57
N TRP A 53 -12.26 16.22 6.46
CA TRP A 53 -10.88 15.80 6.40
C TRP A 53 -9.96 16.99 6.64
N LYS A 54 -8.87 16.75 7.37
CA LYS A 54 -7.85 17.77 7.63
C LYS A 54 -6.50 17.19 7.27
N GLU A 55 -5.68 18.05 6.66
CA GLU A 55 -4.29 17.72 6.39
C GLU A 55 -3.57 17.36 7.68
N TRP A 56 -2.69 16.35 7.58
CA TRP A 56 -1.88 15.91 8.70
C TRP A 56 -0.94 17.04 9.15
N ASN A 57 -0.65 17.09 10.45
CA ASN A 57 0.31 18.04 11.00
C ASN A 57 1.77 17.55 10.90
N TYR A 58 2.01 16.55 10.05
CA TYR A 58 3.27 15.87 9.81
C TYR A 58 3.40 15.56 8.31
N THR A 59 4.58 15.13 7.87
CA THR A 59 4.85 14.99 6.43
C THR A 59 4.21 13.74 5.82
N TRP A 60 4.10 13.71 4.48
CA TRP A 60 3.57 12.53 3.79
C TRP A 60 4.48 11.29 3.98
N GLU A 61 5.78 11.46 4.22
CA GLU A 61 6.70 10.38 4.56
C GLU A 61 6.37 9.76 5.93
N GLU A 62 6.07 10.60 6.92
CA GLU A 62 5.64 10.15 8.25
C GLU A 62 4.29 9.43 8.16
N GLN A 63 3.38 9.93 7.33
CA GLN A 63 2.12 9.25 7.02
C GLN A 63 2.34 7.89 6.36
N LEU A 64 3.23 7.81 5.37
CA LEU A 64 3.56 6.55 4.70
C LEU A 64 4.14 5.53 5.69
N ALA A 65 5.05 5.97 6.56
CA ALA A 65 5.62 5.14 7.62
C ALA A 65 4.55 4.65 8.60
N LEU A 66 3.58 5.50 8.97
CA LEU A 66 2.44 5.12 9.82
C LEU A 66 1.60 4.02 9.16
N VAL A 67 1.21 4.22 7.89
CA VAL A 67 0.44 3.24 7.11
C VAL A 67 1.18 1.91 7.07
N MET A 68 2.47 1.92 6.72
CA MET A 68 3.27 0.70 6.61
C MET A 68 3.36 -0.06 7.93
N ASN A 69 3.69 0.65 9.01
CA ASN A 69 3.84 0.04 10.34
C ASN A 69 2.52 -0.52 10.90
N LYS A 70 1.38 0.14 10.63
CA LYS A 70 0.08 -0.24 11.21
C LYS A 70 -0.70 -1.25 10.38
N SER A 71 -0.49 -1.29 9.06
CA SER A 71 -1.22 -2.17 8.15
C SER A 71 -0.40 -3.38 7.67
N GLY A 72 0.93 -3.31 7.74
CA GLY A 72 1.82 -4.30 7.12
C GLY A 72 1.92 -4.18 5.59
N LEU A 73 1.25 -3.20 4.98
CA LEU A 73 1.49 -2.84 3.58
C LEU A 73 2.90 -2.27 3.45
N ASN A 74 3.63 -2.67 2.43
CA ASN A 74 5.01 -2.24 2.25
C ASN A 74 5.28 -1.58 0.90
N ALA A 75 4.28 -1.46 0.02
CA ALA A 75 4.42 -0.88 -1.31
C ALA A 75 3.18 -0.06 -1.71
N VAL A 76 3.25 1.27 -1.54
CA VAL A 76 2.16 2.20 -1.86
C VAL A 76 2.64 3.29 -2.81
N ILE A 77 3.46 4.23 -2.31
CA ILE A 77 4.18 5.24 -3.13
C ILE A 77 5.62 4.79 -3.36
N LEU A 78 6.23 4.21 -2.33
CA LEU A 78 7.51 3.55 -2.36
C LEU A 78 7.32 2.14 -1.81
N GLU A 79 8.11 1.19 -2.31
CA GLU A 79 8.28 -0.10 -1.68
C GLU A 79 9.45 -0.05 -0.71
N LEU A 80 9.22 -0.50 0.53
CA LEU A 80 10.23 -0.54 1.59
C LEU A 80 10.26 -1.96 2.15
N ALA A 81 11.44 -2.58 2.16
CA ALA A 81 11.62 -3.92 2.68
C ALA A 81 12.97 -4.08 3.39
N VAL A 82 13.04 -5.05 4.30
CA VAL A 82 14.32 -5.55 4.82
C VAL A 82 14.63 -6.83 4.08
N THR A 83 15.66 -6.80 3.24
CA THR A 83 16.06 -7.93 2.37
C THR A 83 17.50 -8.35 2.65
N HIS A 84 17.96 -9.42 2.02
CA HIS A 84 19.35 -9.85 2.10
C HIS A 84 20.22 -8.98 1.18
N ASP A 85 21.42 -8.60 1.65
CA ASP A 85 22.38 -7.89 0.80
C ASP A 85 22.76 -8.78 -0.41
N PRO A 86 22.53 -8.33 -1.65
CA PRO A 86 22.86 -9.11 -2.86
C PRO A 86 24.33 -9.51 -2.95
N SER A 87 25.24 -8.74 -2.32
CA SER A 87 26.67 -9.01 -2.29
C SER A 87 27.10 -9.89 -1.11
N ASN A 88 26.31 -9.95 -0.03
CA ASN A 88 26.57 -10.81 1.13
C ASN A 88 25.27 -11.15 1.87
N SER A 89 24.69 -12.30 1.55
CA SER A 89 23.40 -12.73 2.10
C SER A 89 23.36 -12.96 3.62
N SER A 90 24.52 -12.95 4.30
CA SER A 90 24.57 -12.98 5.78
C SER A 90 24.14 -11.66 6.41
N ASN A 91 24.13 -10.57 5.63
CA ASN A 91 23.70 -9.25 6.07
C ASN A 91 22.28 -8.95 5.57
N SER A 92 21.56 -8.14 6.34
CA SER A 92 20.29 -7.54 5.92
C SER A 92 20.49 -6.06 5.58
N VAL A 93 19.74 -5.58 4.59
CA VAL A 93 19.74 -4.19 4.13
C VAL A 93 18.31 -3.67 4.03
N ILE A 94 18.15 -2.35 4.09
CA ILE A 94 16.90 -1.69 3.74
C ILE A 94 16.91 -1.49 2.23
N GLU A 95 15.89 -2.02 1.58
CA GLU A 95 15.63 -1.87 0.16
C GLU A 95 14.52 -0.84 -0.05
N ILE A 96 14.75 0.09 -0.99
CA ILE A 96 13.76 1.06 -1.45
C ILE A 96 13.55 0.81 -2.93
N ASP A 97 12.30 0.59 -3.32
CA ASP A 97 11.95 0.26 -4.70
C ASP A 97 10.69 1.02 -5.15
N GLN A 98 10.39 0.95 -6.45
CA GLN A 98 9.15 1.47 -7.02
C GLN A 98 7.93 0.75 -6.42
N PRO A 99 6.75 1.40 -6.38
CA PRO A 99 5.57 0.79 -5.76
C PRO A 99 5.03 -0.39 -6.60
N LYS A 100 4.09 -1.14 -6.00
CA LYS A 100 3.29 -2.13 -6.73
C LYS A 100 2.09 -1.45 -7.38
N TRP A 101 1.70 -1.95 -8.55
CA TRP A 101 0.59 -1.39 -9.31
C TRP A 101 -0.73 -2.02 -8.89
N GLY A 102 -1.78 -1.19 -8.74
CA GLY A 102 -3.09 -1.64 -8.28
C GLY A 102 -3.72 -2.74 -9.15
N VAL A 103 -3.50 -2.69 -10.47
CA VAL A 103 -3.94 -3.73 -11.42
C VAL A 103 -2.93 -4.87 -11.60
N GLY A 104 -1.88 -4.91 -10.79
CA GLY A 104 -0.86 -5.96 -10.73
C GLY A 104 0.23 -5.90 -11.81
N SER A 105 -0.02 -5.28 -12.97
CA SER A 105 0.97 -5.14 -14.04
C SER A 105 1.10 -3.71 -14.54
N ARG A 106 2.28 -3.36 -15.06
CA ARG A 106 2.57 -2.04 -15.63
C ARG A 106 1.82 -1.78 -16.95
N TRP A 107 1.61 -2.83 -17.73
CA TRP A 107 1.18 -2.74 -19.13
C TRP A 107 -0.12 -1.94 -19.36
N PRO A 108 -1.21 -2.15 -18.60
CA PRO A 108 -2.45 -1.39 -18.81
C PRO A 108 -2.28 0.13 -18.67
N TYR A 109 -1.44 0.57 -17.72
CA TYR A 109 -1.13 1.99 -17.53
C TYR A 109 -0.43 2.62 -18.75
N LEU A 110 0.37 1.83 -19.48
CA LEU A 110 1.08 2.29 -20.69
C LEU A 110 0.13 2.50 -21.88
N MET A 111 -1.02 1.82 -21.88
CA MET A 111 -2.08 2.02 -22.89
C MET A 111 -2.89 3.30 -22.65
N GLY A 112 -2.68 3.95 -21.49
CA GLY A 112 -3.30 5.21 -21.10
C GLY A 112 -4.63 5.04 -20.37
N PRO A 113 -5.22 6.16 -19.91
CA PRO A 113 -6.41 6.15 -19.02
C PRO A 113 -7.66 5.55 -19.66
N ASN A 114 -7.67 5.38 -20.98
CA ASN A 114 -8.80 4.81 -21.71
C ASN A 114 -8.80 3.27 -21.76
N ASP A 115 -7.75 2.63 -21.27
CA ASP A 115 -7.66 1.17 -21.20
C ASP A 115 -8.82 0.57 -20.39
N PRO A 116 -9.48 -0.50 -20.87
CA PRO A 116 -10.61 -1.12 -20.18
C PRO A 116 -10.29 -1.61 -18.76
N MET A 117 -9.06 -2.08 -18.50
CA MET A 117 -8.66 -2.56 -17.18
C MET A 117 -8.56 -1.39 -16.20
N LEU A 118 -7.97 -0.27 -16.61
CA LEU A 118 -7.88 0.92 -15.76
C LEU A 118 -9.26 1.54 -15.49
N LYS A 119 -10.16 1.53 -16.48
CA LYS A 119 -11.56 1.97 -16.27
C LYS A 119 -12.26 1.09 -15.24
N ASN A 120 -12.13 -0.22 -15.34
CA ASN A 120 -12.73 -1.15 -14.38
C ASN A 120 -12.11 -1.01 -12.98
N TYR A 121 -10.81 -0.79 -12.90
CA TYR A 121 -10.13 -0.58 -11.63
C TYR A 121 -10.54 0.74 -10.96
N THR A 122 -10.58 1.85 -11.72
CA THR A 122 -11.07 3.14 -11.23
C THR A 122 -12.54 3.05 -10.80
N HIS A 123 -13.36 2.29 -11.55
CA HIS A 123 -14.73 1.99 -11.17
C HIS A 123 -14.80 1.22 -9.85
N LEU A 124 -13.96 0.19 -9.67
CA LEU A 124 -13.86 -0.59 -8.42
C LEU A 124 -13.49 0.30 -7.22
N MET A 125 -12.50 1.19 -7.38
CA MET A 125 -12.13 2.18 -6.36
C MET A 125 -13.34 3.05 -5.96
N THR A 126 -14.07 3.55 -6.98
CA THR A 126 -15.24 4.41 -6.80
C THR A 126 -16.38 3.70 -6.07
N VAL A 127 -16.76 2.49 -6.49
CA VAL A 127 -17.86 1.75 -5.83
C VAL A 127 -17.47 1.31 -4.42
N THR A 128 -16.19 1.03 -4.18
CA THR A 128 -15.69 0.70 -2.83
C THR A 128 -15.79 1.90 -1.90
N ALA A 129 -15.36 3.09 -2.33
CA ALA A 129 -15.51 4.32 -1.55
C ALA A 129 -16.99 4.61 -1.25
N LYS A 130 -17.88 4.49 -2.25
CA LYS A 130 -19.33 4.65 -2.09
C LYS A 130 -19.92 3.63 -1.10
N ALA A 131 -19.51 2.36 -1.19
CA ALA A 131 -19.96 1.31 -0.27
C ALA A 131 -19.53 1.57 1.18
N LEU A 132 -18.39 2.24 1.38
CA LEU A 132 -17.91 2.69 2.68
C LEU A 132 -18.57 4.00 3.15
N GLY A 133 -19.43 4.62 2.33
CA GLY A 133 -20.23 5.79 2.70
C GLY A 133 -19.71 7.14 2.19
N ALA A 134 -18.79 7.14 1.22
CA ALA A 134 -18.40 8.37 0.52
C ALA A 134 -19.57 9.00 -0.23
N GLU A 135 -19.55 10.33 -0.37
CA GLU A 135 -20.48 11.03 -1.25
C GLU A 135 -20.22 10.63 -2.71
N PRO A 136 -21.24 10.28 -3.51
CA PRO A 136 -21.03 9.70 -4.83
C PRO A 136 -20.19 10.53 -5.81
N LYS A 137 -20.38 11.86 -5.87
CA LYS A 137 -19.63 12.73 -6.79
C LYS A 137 -18.19 12.94 -6.31
N LEU A 138 -17.99 13.05 -5.00
CA LEU A 138 -16.68 13.14 -4.37
C LEU A 138 -15.87 11.87 -4.67
N ALA A 139 -16.48 10.69 -4.50
CA ALA A 139 -15.86 9.42 -4.81
C ALA A 139 -15.43 9.30 -6.28
N GLU A 140 -16.31 9.69 -7.22
CA GLU A 140 -15.97 9.68 -8.64
C GLU A 140 -14.79 10.60 -8.97
N ARG A 141 -14.77 11.81 -8.40
CA ARG A 141 -13.70 12.77 -8.62
C ARG A 141 -12.37 12.31 -8.01
N GLU A 142 -12.35 11.99 -6.72
CA GLU A 142 -11.09 11.67 -6.03
C GLU A 142 -10.48 10.34 -6.48
N MET A 143 -11.30 9.35 -6.87
CA MET A 143 -10.75 8.11 -7.42
C MET A 143 -10.20 8.30 -8.84
N TYR A 144 -10.73 9.26 -9.61
CA TYR A 144 -10.13 9.67 -10.87
C TYR A 144 -8.78 10.37 -10.65
N GLU A 145 -8.70 11.30 -9.71
CA GLU A 145 -7.45 11.99 -9.33
C GLU A 145 -6.39 11.00 -8.81
N ALA A 146 -6.81 9.99 -8.03
CA ALA A 146 -5.93 8.91 -7.58
C ALA A 146 -5.39 8.07 -8.76
N MET A 147 -6.23 7.75 -9.75
CA MET A 147 -5.80 7.07 -10.98
C MET A 147 -4.80 7.92 -11.79
N GLU A 148 -5.01 9.24 -11.87
CA GLU A 148 -4.05 10.14 -12.53
C GLU A 148 -2.69 10.15 -11.82
N LEU A 149 -2.68 10.08 -10.48
CA LEU A 149 -1.46 9.92 -9.71
C LEU A 149 -0.77 8.58 -10.01
N GLU A 150 -1.50 7.47 -10.03
CA GLU A 150 -0.93 6.16 -10.39
C GLU A 150 -0.32 6.16 -11.80
N LEU A 151 -1.00 6.76 -12.78
CA LEU A 151 -0.48 6.91 -14.15
C LEU A 151 0.86 7.67 -14.18
N LYS A 152 0.99 8.74 -13.39
CA LYS A 152 2.24 9.50 -13.26
C LYS A 152 3.35 8.66 -12.61
N LEU A 153 3.03 7.91 -11.55
CA LEU A 153 3.98 7.02 -10.87
C LEU A 153 4.47 5.92 -11.81
N VAL A 154 3.58 5.31 -12.58
CA VAL A 154 3.96 4.29 -13.57
C VAL A 154 4.82 4.88 -14.67
N ASN A 155 4.49 6.08 -15.18
CA ASN A 155 5.31 6.71 -16.21
C ASN A 155 6.74 7.01 -15.71
N PHE A 156 6.90 7.31 -14.43
CA PHE A 156 8.20 7.57 -13.81
C PHE A 156 8.99 6.29 -13.46
N SER A 157 8.33 5.15 -13.27
CA SER A 157 9.01 3.93 -12.82
C SER A 157 9.88 3.28 -13.89
N ALA A 158 10.76 2.36 -13.49
CA ALA A 158 11.64 1.64 -14.41
C ALA A 158 10.89 0.51 -15.14
N ASP A 159 11.26 0.28 -16.40
CA ASP A 159 10.74 -0.82 -17.20
C ASP A 159 11.17 -2.18 -16.64
N ASP A 160 10.28 -3.18 -16.70
CA ASP A 160 10.54 -4.52 -16.17
C ASP A 160 11.77 -5.19 -16.81
N MET A 161 12.05 -4.93 -18.10
CA MET A 161 13.24 -5.46 -18.76
C MET A 161 14.53 -4.84 -18.22
N VAL A 162 14.51 -3.54 -17.89
CA VAL A 162 15.66 -2.86 -17.28
C VAL A 162 15.96 -3.45 -15.91
N ARG A 163 14.91 -3.82 -15.17
CA ARG A 163 15.00 -4.38 -13.81
C ARG A 163 15.44 -5.84 -13.75
N ARG A 164 15.47 -6.56 -14.88
CA ARG A 164 15.98 -7.94 -14.93
C ARG A 164 17.49 -8.04 -14.76
N ASP A 165 18.20 -6.93 -14.97
CA ASP A 165 19.64 -6.84 -14.75
C ASP A 165 19.90 -6.48 -13.28
N PRO A 166 20.37 -7.42 -12.45
CA PRO A 166 20.54 -7.18 -11.01
C PRO A 166 21.58 -6.09 -10.71
N ASP A 167 22.55 -5.89 -11.61
CA ASP A 167 23.59 -4.88 -11.43
C ASP A 167 23.02 -3.46 -11.56
N ARG A 168 21.90 -3.29 -12.30
CA ARG A 168 21.20 -2.00 -12.40
C ARG A 168 20.32 -1.70 -11.21
N GLY A 169 19.83 -2.72 -10.51
CA GLY A 169 19.00 -2.58 -9.32
C GLY A 169 19.82 -2.34 -8.05
N ASN A 170 21.06 -2.84 -8.00
CA ASN A 170 21.90 -2.76 -6.80
C ASN A 170 22.64 -1.41 -6.67
N ASN A 171 21.90 -0.38 -6.26
CA ASN A 171 22.44 0.97 -6.04
C ASN A 171 22.60 1.24 -4.54
N ARG A 172 23.80 0.99 -4.01
CA ARG A 172 24.04 1.08 -2.56
C ARG A 172 24.27 2.53 -2.13
N PHE A 173 23.44 2.97 -1.18
CA PHE A 173 23.57 4.27 -0.53
C PHE A 173 23.61 4.16 0.99
N GLN A 174 24.34 5.08 1.60
CA GLN A 174 24.19 5.41 3.01
C GLN A 174 23.01 6.38 3.16
N LEU A 175 22.30 6.34 4.30
CA LEU A 175 21.09 7.17 4.50
C LEU A 175 21.35 8.67 4.30
N TRP A 176 22.51 9.18 4.74
CA TRP A 176 22.85 10.60 4.55
C TRP A 176 23.08 10.97 3.08
N GLN A 177 23.47 10.03 2.22
CA GLN A 177 23.65 10.28 0.79
C GLN A 177 22.31 10.45 0.08
N LEU A 178 21.27 9.73 0.53
CA LEU A 178 19.93 9.83 -0.03
C LEU A 178 19.35 11.23 0.13
N LYS A 179 19.63 11.94 1.24
CA LYS A 179 19.20 13.33 1.44
C LYS A 179 19.71 14.27 0.34
N SER A 180 20.95 14.06 -0.13
CA SER A 180 21.53 14.87 -1.20
C SER A 180 20.98 14.51 -2.59
N GLN A 181 20.64 13.23 -2.81
CA GLN A 181 20.11 12.76 -4.10
C GLN A 181 18.62 13.00 -4.28
N PHE A 182 17.86 12.90 -3.19
CA PHE A 182 16.40 13.05 -3.15
C PHE A 182 16.02 14.15 -2.15
N PRO A 183 16.38 15.42 -2.43
CA PRO A 183 16.22 16.53 -1.47
C PRO A 183 14.76 16.87 -1.15
N LEU A 184 13.81 16.38 -1.94
CA LEU A 184 12.37 16.58 -1.74
C LEU A 184 11.76 15.54 -0.80
N VAL A 185 12.50 14.50 -0.41
CA VAL A 185 12.04 13.47 0.52
C VAL A 185 12.66 13.73 1.90
N SER A 186 11.81 13.92 2.90
CA SER A 186 12.24 14.09 4.29
C SER A 186 12.66 12.74 4.89
N LEU A 187 13.89 12.33 4.62
CA LEU A 187 14.47 11.15 5.25
C LEU A 187 15.00 11.49 6.65
N PRO A 188 14.84 10.57 7.63
CA PRO A 188 15.37 10.77 8.97
C PRO A 188 16.87 11.04 8.89
N SER A 189 17.31 12.08 9.60
CA SER A 189 18.75 12.34 9.76
C SER A 189 19.35 11.25 10.66
N PRO A 190 20.57 10.77 10.39
CA PRO A 190 21.21 9.80 11.28
C PRO A 190 21.29 10.37 12.71
N LEU A 191 20.94 9.54 13.69
CA LEU A 191 21.13 9.78 15.12
C LEU A 191 22.62 9.94 15.46
#